data_AF-A0A353RHJ6-F1
#
_entry.id   AF-A0A353RHJ6-F1
#
_cell.length_a   1.000
_cell.length_b   1.000
_cell.length_c   1.000
_cell.angle_alpha   90.00
_cell.angle_beta   90.00
_cell.angle_gamma   90.00
#
_symmetry.space_group_name_H-M   'P 1'
#
loop_
_entity.id
_entity.type
_entity.pdbx_description
1 polymer ?
#
loop_
_entity_poly.entity_id
_entity_poly.type
_entity_poly.pdbx_seq_one_letter_code
_entity_poly.pdbx_strand_id
1 'polypeptide(L)'
;MQFWPETYCIPDVPMQPFIDADEIWGYLNNALPTPEKVRNIVNKSLAKERLSLEETATLINAADEESVELIKEGARELKKRIYGNRIVLFAPLYIGNKCSNNCTYCGFRASNKEQVRKTLTHDELVKEIEALEDSGQKRLILVYGEHAQYNPEFIADTVRTAYSVKKGNGEIRRVNINAAPLEIEGFRTVKKAGIGTYQVFQETYHREAYKTYHLRGKKADFDYRLTALDRAQEAGIDDVGIGALLGLYDWRFEVMGLVRHTNHLEACYNVGPHTISFPRVKDASMLQMGSHYFVSDQDFSRIVAILRLAVPYTGMILTAREPAGLRNELLQYGVSQIDGGTKIELGGYVTKEKEKEKDQDLNRGQFRINDDRSLNEIIDELLAQGMLPSFCTACYRLGRTGEHFMEFSVPGFIKRFCTPNAILTLAEYLVDYAPGKTAAEGWKVIEKNMNELNEHVRKEVGERIIRIRGGERDLYF
;
A
#
# COMPACT_ATOMS: atom_id res chain seq x y z
N MET A 1 -8.27 20.58 -6.03
CA MET A 1 -8.51 21.04 -4.65
C MET A 1 -7.15 21.33 -4.09
N GLN A 2 -6.84 22.61 -3.90
CA GLN A 2 -5.58 23.01 -3.29
C GLN A 2 -5.76 22.74 -1.79
N PHE A 3 -4.99 21.80 -1.23
CA PHE A 3 -4.89 21.69 0.21
C PHE A 3 -4.25 22.98 0.71
N TRP A 4 -4.94 23.70 1.60
CA TRP A 4 -4.38 24.86 2.26
C TRP A 4 -3.70 24.34 3.53
N PRO A 5 -2.36 24.35 3.60
CA PRO A 5 -1.65 23.82 4.76
C PRO A 5 -2.11 24.56 6.01
N GLU A 6 -2.40 23.81 7.06
CA GLU A 6 -2.62 24.43 8.36
C GLU A 6 -1.30 24.99 8.90
N THR A 7 -1.37 25.90 9.85
CA THR A 7 -0.16 26.37 10.54
C THR A 7 0.15 25.41 11.69
N TYR A 8 1.33 24.81 11.65
CA TYR A 8 1.83 23.88 12.67
C TYR A 8 2.99 24.49 13.46
N CYS A 9 3.27 23.95 14.65
CA CYS A 9 4.39 24.32 15.51
C CYS A 9 5.74 24.23 14.77
N ILE A 10 5.92 23.17 13.99
CA ILE A 10 7.06 23.01 13.08
C ILE A 10 6.58 23.28 11.66
N PRO A 11 7.15 24.30 10.97
CA PRO A 11 6.72 24.66 9.62
C PRO A 11 7.08 23.58 8.60
N ASP A 12 6.27 23.49 7.55
CA ASP A 12 6.56 22.65 6.38
C ASP A 12 7.69 23.27 5.56
N VAL A 13 8.89 22.71 5.73
CA VAL A 13 10.08 23.06 4.95
C VAL A 13 10.64 21.77 4.33
N PRO A 14 10.86 21.72 3.01
CA PRO A 14 11.42 20.54 2.34
C PRO A 14 12.67 20.01 3.03
N MET A 15 12.74 18.69 3.21
CA MET A 15 13.86 17.97 3.82
C MET A 15 14.20 18.37 5.26
N GLN A 16 13.29 19.02 5.99
CA GLN A 16 13.42 19.28 7.42
C GLN A 16 12.43 18.41 8.23
N PRO A 17 12.75 18.00 9.46
CA PRO A 17 11.79 17.32 10.32
C PRO A 17 10.55 18.18 10.56
N PHE A 18 9.36 17.56 10.55
CA PHE A 18 8.06 18.24 10.60
C PHE A 18 7.07 17.64 11.63
N ILE A 19 7.55 16.76 12.51
CA ILE A 19 6.73 16.08 13.53
C ILE A 19 7.06 16.63 14.91
N ASP A 20 6.08 17.28 15.52
CA ASP A 20 6.11 17.71 16.91
C ASP A 20 5.20 16.79 17.75
N ALA A 21 5.78 16.14 18.77
CA ALA A 21 5.05 15.18 19.58
C ALA A 21 4.06 15.85 20.54
N ASP A 22 4.41 17.02 21.08
CA ASP A 22 3.57 17.76 22.02
C ASP A 22 2.37 18.37 21.30
N GLU A 23 2.55 18.83 20.06
CA GLU A 23 1.45 19.27 19.19
C GLU A 23 0.47 18.14 18.89
N ILE A 24 0.95 16.96 18.48
CA ILE A 24 0.10 15.79 18.20
C ILE A 24 -0.69 15.39 19.46
N TRP A 25 -0.02 15.27 20.61
CA TRP A 25 -0.69 14.99 21.87
C TRP A 25 -1.61 16.12 22.30
N GLY A 26 -1.28 17.37 21.99
CA GLY A 26 -2.14 18.53 22.18
C GLY A 26 -3.49 18.36 21.47
N TYR A 27 -3.49 17.99 20.19
CA TYR A 27 -4.73 17.69 19.47
C TYR A 27 -5.48 16.50 20.07
N LEU A 28 -4.78 15.39 20.34
CA LEU A 28 -5.41 14.17 20.88
C LEU A 28 -6.01 14.38 22.28
N ASN A 29 -5.40 15.21 23.13
CA ASN A 29 -5.88 15.44 24.50
C ASN A 29 -7.01 16.47 24.56
N ASN A 30 -7.10 17.39 23.59
CA ASN A 30 -8.05 18.51 23.64
C ASN A 30 -9.23 18.36 22.67
N ALA A 31 -9.14 17.51 21.64
CA ALA A 31 -10.22 17.32 20.68
C ALA A 31 -11.46 16.67 21.32
N LEU A 32 -12.59 17.37 21.30
CA LEU A 32 -13.87 16.95 21.89
C LEU A 32 -14.78 16.29 20.84
N PRO A 33 -15.09 14.98 20.95
CA PRO A 33 -15.86 14.23 19.96
C PRO A 33 -17.37 14.31 20.21
N THR A 34 -17.99 15.49 20.13
CA THR A 34 -19.45 15.54 20.21
C THR A 34 -20.09 14.89 18.97
N PRO A 35 -21.24 14.19 19.08
CA PRO A 35 -21.87 13.54 17.92
C PRO A 35 -22.12 14.49 16.73
N GLU A 36 -22.47 15.74 17.01
CA GLU A 36 -22.61 16.78 15.99
C GLU A 36 -21.30 17.09 15.28
N LYS A 37 -20.18 17.25 16.02
CA LYS A 37 -18.86 17.48 15.43
C LYS A 37 -18.43 16.29 14.57
N VAL A 38 -18.59 15.07 15.07
CA VAL A 38 -18.26 13.85 14.31
C VAL A 38 -19.05 13.82 12.99
N ARG A 39 -20.36 14.08 13.04
CA ARG A 39 -21.22 14.13 11.85
C ARG A 39 -20.76 15.18 10.85
N ASN A 40 -20.42 16.38 11.32
CA ASN A 40 -19.95 17.46 10.44
C ASN A 40 -18.62 17.11 9.77
N ILE A 41 -17.69 16.50 10.51
CA ILE A 41 -16.40 16.05 9.98
C ILE A 41 -16.59 14.95 8.93
N VAL A 42 -17.46 13.97 9.19
CA VAL A 42 -17.79 12.92 8.21
C VAL A 42 -18.42 13.54 6.95
N ASN A 43 -19.34 14.48 7.08
CA ASN A 43 -19.96 15.17 5.95
C ASN A 43 -18.95 15.97 5.11
N LYS A 44 -18.01 16.67 5.75
CA LYS A 44 -16.90 17.35 5.09
C LYS A 44 -16.06 16.37 4.25
N SER A 45 -15.68 15.25 4.86
CA SER A 45 -14.93 14.21 4.15
C SER A 45 -15.73 13.57 3.00
N LEU A 46 -17.05 13.40 3.14
CA LEU A 46 -17.95 12.94 2.08
C LEU A 46 -18.07 13.92 0.90
N ALA A 47 -17.85 15.21 1.15
CA ALA A 47 -17.65 16.25 0.12
C ALA A 47 -16.25 16.20 -0.52
N LYS A 48 -15.43 15.20 -0.12
CA LYS A 48 -14.06 14.91 -0.57
C LYS A 48 -13.04 15.97 -0.15
N GLU A 49 -13.33 16.65 0.95
CA GLU A 49 -12.40 17.62 1.53
C GLU A 49 -11.44 16.92 2.51
N ARG A 50 -10.17 17.35 2.50
CA ARG A 50 -9.14 16.86 3.40
C ARG A 50 -9.45 17.27 4.85
N LEU A 51 -9.30 16.34 5.78
CA LEU A 51 -9.45 16.65 7.21
C LEU A 51 -8.16 17.25 7.81
N SER A 52 -8.33 18.16 8.77
CA SER A 52 -7.25 18.68 9.61
C SER A 52 -6.75 17.67 10.63
N LEU A 53 -5.66 18.00 11.32
CA LEU A 53 -5.22 17.23 12.50
C LEU A 53 -6.27 17.27 13.62
N GLU A 54 -6.86 18.42 13.92
CA GLU A 54 -7.90 18.53 14.97
C GLU A 54 -9.15 17.70 14.63
N GLU A 55 -9.61 17.75 13.37
CA GLU A 55 -10.76 16.95 12.92
C GLU A 55 -10.43 15.45 12.95
N THR A 56 -9.21 15.08 12.57
CA THR A 56 -8.74 13.69 12.67
C THR A 56 -8.70 13.22 14.13
N ALA A 57 -8.13 14.02 15.04
CA ALA A 57 -8.11 13.74 16.47
C ALA A 57 -9.52 13.61 17.05
N THR A 58 -10.47 14.42 16.58
CA THR A 58 -11.88 14.33 16.96
C THR A 58 -12.46 12.96 16.59
N LEU A 59 -12.21 12.45 15.37
CA LEU A 59 -12.66 11.10 14.99
C LEU A 59 -11.96 9.99 15.79
N ILE A 60 -10.68 10.18 16.11
CA ILE A 60 -9.89 9.26 16.95
C ILE A 60 -10.40 9.21 18.39
N ASN A 61 -10.95 10.30 18.92
CA ASN A 61 -11.48 10.34 20.28
C ASN A 61 -12.95 9.88 20.38
N ALA A 62 -13.68 9.82 19.26
CA ALA A 62 -15.07 9.39 19.20
C ALA A 62 -15.25 7.88 19.45
N ALA A 63 -15.33 7.50 20.73
CA ALA A 63 -15.34 6.10 21.18
C ALA A 63 -16.74 5.52 21.44
N ASP A 64 -17.79 6.34 21.43
CA ASP A 64 -19.16 5.84 21.56
C ASP A 64 -19.60 5.07 20.29
N GLU A 65 -20.48 4.09 20.48
CA GLU A 65 -20.88 3.15 19.42
C GLU A 65 -21.52 3.84 18.21
N GLU A 66 -22.37 4.85 18.45
CA GLU A 66 -23.04 5.60 17.38
C GLU A 66 -22.03 6.36 16.52
N SER A 67 -21.09 7.07 17.14
CA SER A 67 -20.05 7.80 16.42
C SER A 67 -19.08 6.86 15.67
N VAL A 68 -18.72 5.72 16.26
CA VAL A 68 -17.87 4.73 15.59
C VAL A 68 -18.56 4.17 14.34
N GLU A 69 -19.84 3.83 14.42
CA GLU A 69 -20.58 3.34 13.25
C GLU A 69 -20.75 4.44 12.20
N LEU A 70 -21.01 5.68 12.60
CA LEU A 70 -21.07 6.83 11.69
C LEU A 70 -19.75 7.03 10.93
N ILE A 71 -18.61 6.88 11.62
CA ILE A 71 -17.27 6.93 11.00
C ILE A 71 -17.09 5.80 9.99
N LYS A 72 -17.46 4.57 10.36
CA LYS A 72 -17.34 3.39 9.49
C LYS A 72 -18.22 3.50 8.24
N GLU A 73 -19.48 3.90 8.39
CA GLU A 73 -20.39 4.10 7.25
C GLU A 73 -19.92 5.26 6.37
N GLY A 74 -19.49 6.37 6.96
CA GLY A 74 -18.90 7.49 6.22
C GLY A 74 -17.71 7.05 5.36
N ALA A 75 -16.80 6.26 5.94
CA ALA A 75 -15.63 5.74 5.23
C ALA A 75 -16.01 4.77 4.10
N ARG A 76 -17.00 3.89 4.35
CA ARG A 76 -17.56 2.95 3.36
C ARG A 76 -18.13 3.69 2.16
N GLU A 77 -18.97 4.69 2.40
CA GLU A 77 -19.55 5.52 1.35
C GLU A 77 -18.49 6.34 0.61
N LEU A 78 -17.53 6.95 1.31
CA LEU A 78 -16.45 7.70 0.67
C LEU A 78 -15.58 6.80 -0.22
N LYS A 79 -15.20 5.62 0.26
CA LYS A 79 -14.48 4.63 -0.53
C LYS A 79 -15.27 4.28 -1.79
N LYS A 80 -16.57 4.03 -1.67
CA LYS A 80 -17.44 3.76 -2.82
C LYS A 80 -17.51 4.94 -3.77
N ARG A 81 -17.52 6.20 -3.30
CA ARG A 81 -17.51 7.41 -4.14
C ARG A 81 -16.22 7.57 -4.94
N ILE A 82 -15.07 7.24 -4.34
CA ILE A 82 -13.75 7.48 -4.95
C ILE A 82 -13.26 6.24 -5.71
N TYR A 83 -13.16 5.08 -5.05
CA TYR A 83 -12.60 3.86 -5.60
C TYR A 83 -13.64 2.90 -6.16
N GLY A 84 -14.91 3.04 -5.75
CA GLY A 84 -15.96 2.07 -6.09
C GLY A 84 -15.72 0.73 -5.40
N ASN A 85 -16.11 -0.34 -6.08
CA ASN A 85 -15.88 -1.73 -5.67
C ASN A 85 -14.53 -2.29 -6.15
N ARG A 86 -13.68 -1.46 -6.77
CA ARG A 86 -12.39 -1.88 -7.32
C ARG A 86 -11.38 -2.14 -6.21
N ILE A 87 -10.65 -3.25 -6.31
CA ILE A 87 -9.49 -3.58 -5.47
C ILE A 87 -8.30 -3.90 -6.36
N VAL A 88 -7.20 -3.15 -6.19
CA VAL A 88 -5.97 -3.39 -6.96
C VAL A 88 -5.15 -4.50 -6.29
N LEU A 89 -4.69 -5.45 -7.09
CA LEU A 89 -3.88 -6.58 -6.64
C LEU A 89 -2.40 -6.40 -7.00
N PHE A 90 -1.51 -6.85 -6.13
CA PHE A 90 -0.07 -6.91 -6.36
C PHE A 90 0.55 -8.12 -5.62
N ALA A 91 1.85 -8.31 -5.77
CA ALA A 91 2.62 -9.24 -4.94
C ALA A 91 3.92 -8.59 -4.43
N PRO A 92 4.32 -8.80 -3.16
CA PRO A 92 5.66 -8.45 -2.71
C PRO A 92 6.67 -9.50 -3.19
N LEU A 93 7.83 -9.06 -3.69
CA LEU A 93 8.93 -9.94 -4.07
C LEU A 93 10.18 -9.55 -3.26
N TYR A 94 10.57 -10.41 -2.32
CA TYR A 94 11.73 -10.19 -1.46
C TYR A 94 13.02 -10.52 -2.21
N ILE A 95 13.80 -9.49 -2.54
CA ILE A 95 15.03 -9.64 -3.31
C ILE A 95 16.22 -10.03 -2.42
N GLY A 96 16.26 -9.51 -1.19
CA GLY A 96 17.40 -9.72 -0.30
C GLY A 96 17.09 -9.39 1.15
N ASN A 97 17.53 -10.25 2.08
CA ASN A 97 17.32 -10.06 3.52
C ASN A 97 18.58 -9.74 4.34
N LYS A 98 19.70 -9.42 3.68
CA LYS A 98 20.88 -8.90 4.39
C LYS A 98 20.54 -7.53 4.96
N CYS A 99 20.86 -7.31 6.23
CA CYS A 99 20.56 -6.03 6.88
C CYS A 99 21.65 -5.70 7.89
N SER A 100 22.05 -4.42 7.92
CA SER A 100 23.02 -3.87 8.87
C SER A 100 22.35 -3.36 10.15
N ASN A 101 21.05 -3.03 10.08
CA ASN A 101 20.28 -2.52 11.20
C ASN A 101 19.90 -3.57 12.23
N ASN A 102 19.57 -3.11 13.43
CA ASN A 102 19.16 -3.99 14.53
C ASN A 102 17.78 -3.64 15.10
N CYS A 103 16.74 -3.69 14.26
CA CYS A 103 15.37 -3.38 14.66
C CYS A 103 14.78 -4.52 15.51
N THR A 104 14.28 -4.24 16.71
CA THR A 104 13.85 -5.30 17.65
C THR A 104 12.59 -6.06 17.22
N TYR A 105 11.81 -5.50 16.28
CA TYR A 105 10.61 -6.11 15.70
C TYR A 105 10.84 -6.96 14.45
N CYS A 106 12.05 -6.98 13.90
CA CYS A 106 12.27 -7.51 12.55
C CYS A 106 13.12 -8.78 12.55
N GLY A 107 12.63 -9.85 11.92
CA GLY A 107 13.37 -11.10 11.76
C GLY A 107 14.69 -10.92 10.99
N PHE A 108 14.76 -9.92 10.09
CA PHE A 108 15.97 -9.62 9.33
C PHE A 108 17.02 -8.82 10.12
N ARG A 109 16.81 -8.48 11.40
CA ARG A 109 17.78 -7.71 12.19
C ARG A 109 19.17 -8.35 12.20
N ALA A 110 20.22 -7.54 12.17
CA ALA A 110 21.60 -8.00 11.99
C ALA A 110 22.11 -8.92 13.12
N SER A 111 21.57 -8.79 14.33
CA SER A 111 21.91 -9.67 15.46
C SER A 111 21.28 -11.05 15.35
N ASN A 112 20.23 -11.22 14.54
CA ASN A 112 19.60 -12.52 14.34
C ASN A 112 20.50 -13.42 13.48
N LYS A 113 21.16 -14.38 14.16
CA LYS A 113 22.05 -15.39 13.56
C LYS A 113 21.32 -16.65 13.10
N GLU A 114 20.07 -16.84 13.51
CA GLU A 114 19.22 -17.95 13.06
C GLU A 114 18.64 -17.66 11.68
N GLN A 115 18.52 -16.38 11.31
CA GLN A 115 18.01 -15.99 9.99
C GLN A 115 18.89 -16.49 8.85
N VAL A 116 18.28 -17.23 7.92
CA VAL A 116 18.91 -17.70 6.68
C VAL A 116 19.11 -16.51 5.74
N ARG A 117 20.37 -16.05 5.61
CA ARG A 117 20.70 -14.89 4.78
C ARG A 117 20.75 -15.25 3.31
N LYS A 118 19.92 -14.61 2.51
CA LYS A 118 19.83 -14.81 1.05
C LYS A 118 19.68 -13.48 0.32
N THR A 119 20.23 -13.45 -0.89
CA THR A 119 19.91 -12.46 -1.92
C THR A 119 19.69 -13.26 -3.18
N LEU A 120 18.59 -13.00 -3.88
CA LEU A 120 18.30 -13.69 -5.14
C LEU A 120 19.42 -13.41 -6.14
N THR A 121 19.88 -14.47 -6.81
CA THR A 121 20.69 -14.29 -8.03
C THR A 121 19.81 -13.76 -9.16
N HIS A 122 20.43 -13.32 -10.26
CA HIS A 122 19.68 -12.89 -11.44
C HIS A 122 18.74 -14.00 -11.94
N ASP A 123 19.24 -15.24 -12.08
CA ASP A 123 18.43 -16.37 -12.53
C ASP A 123 17.29 -16.73 -11.56
N GLU A 124 17.53 -16.63 -10.25
CA GLU A 124 16.48 -16.83 -9.25
C GLU A 124 15.41 -15.73 -9.34
N LEU A 125 15.82 -14.47 -9.52
CA LEU A 125 14.91 -13.35 -9.71
C LEU A 125 14.02 -13.57 -10.95
N VAL A 126 14.63 -13.94 -12.09
CA VAL A 126 13.89 -14.25 -13.32
C VAL A 126 12.84 -15.33 -13.06
N LYS A 127 13.23 -16.44 -12.43
CA LYS A 127 12.29 -17.56 -12.14
C LYS A 127 11.17 -17.15 -11.18
N GLU A 128 11.45 -16.33 -10.18
CA GLU A 128 10.41 -15.80 -9.27
C GLU A 128 9.41 -14.91 -10.02
N ILE A 129 9.91 -14.03 -10.91
CA ILE A 129 9.04 -13.19 -11.74
C ILE A 129 8.20 -14.03 -12.69
N GLU A 130 8.79 -15.03 -13.35
CA GLU A 130 8.06 -15.97 -14.20
C GLU A 130 6.94 -16.70 -13.43
N ALA A 131 7.20 -17.14 -12.20
CA ALA A 131 6.19 -17.79 -11.36
C ALA A 131 5.05 -16.83 -10.97
N LEU A 132 5.38 -15.56 -10.70
CA LEU A 132 4.40 -14.50 -10.46
C LEU A 132 3.56 -14.22 -11.71
N GLU A 133 4.19 -14.12 -12.88
CA GLU A 133 3.52 -13.95 -14.17
C GLU A 133 2.59 -15.12 -14.51
N ASP A 134 3.04 -16.36 -14.28
CA ASP A 134 2.25 -17.58 -14.44
C ASP A 134 0.98 -17.58 -13.57
N SER A 135 1.02 -16.92 -12.40
CA SER A 135 -0.16 -16.77 -11.54
C SER A 135 -1.14 -15.68 -12.02
N GLY A 136 -0.72 -14.81 -12.94
CA GLY A 136 -1.50 -13.69 -13.44
C GLY A 136 -1.14 -12.33 -12.86
N GLN A 137 -0.14 -12.24 -11.97
CA GLN A 137 0.32 -10.96 -11.42
C GLN A 137 0.82 -10.01 -12.53
N LYS A 138 0.64 -8.71 -12.29
CA LYS A 138 1.13 -7.62 -13.16
C LYS A 138 1.79 -6.47 -12.40
N ARG A 139 1.73 -6.49 -11.06
CA ARG A 139 2.21 -5.42 -10.18
C ARG A 139 3.05 -6.03 -9.08
N LEU A 140 4.27 -5.55 -8.92
CA LEU A 140 5.19 -6.02 -7.88
C LEU A 140 5.57 -4.90 -6.90
N ILE A 141 5.87 -5.29 -5.67
CA ILE A 141 6.67 -4.47 -4.75
C ILE A 141 7.96 -5.22 -4.48
N LEU A 142 9.11 -4.70 -4.95
CA LEU A 142 10.40 -5.30 -4.63
C LEU A 142 10.83 -4.86 -3.23
N VAL A 143 11.19 -5.83 -2.38
CA VAL A 143 11.49 -5.61 -0.96
C VAL A 143 12.93 -5.99 -0.64
N TYR A 144 13.63 -5.12 0.10
CA TYR A 144 15.05 -5.27 0.43
C TYR A 144 15.29 -5.01 1.93
N GLY A 145 16.29 -5.70 2.50
CA GLY A 145 16.94 -5.25 3.73
C GLY A 145 17.78 -3.99 3.51
N GLU A 146 18.54 -3.55 4.51
CA GLU A 146 19.46 -2.41 4.38
C GLU A 146 20.91 -2.86 4.49
N HIS A 147 21.57 -3.06 3.35
CA HIS A 147 22.94 -3.57 3.27
C HIS A 147 23.69 -2.92 2.10
N ALA A 148 25.01 -2.80 2.18
CA ALA A 148 25.85 -2.19 1.14
C ALA A 148 25.70 -2.83 -0.26
N GLN A 149 25.26 -4.09 -0.31
CA GLN A 149 24.96 -4.81 -1.55
C GLN A 149 23.71 -4.26 -2.26
N TYR A 150 22.74 -3.69 -1.54
CA TYR A 150 21.48 -3.18 -2.07
C TYR A 150 21.60 -1.68 -2.33
N ASN A 151 22.66 -1.30 -3.05
CA ASN A 151 22.87 0.08 -3.47
C ASN A 151 21.85 0.47 -4.57
N PRO A 152 21.76 1.78 -4.92
CA PRO A 152 20.81 2.25 -5.92
C PRO A 152 20.90 1.53 -7.26
N GLU A 153 22.10 1.20 -7.72
CA GLU A 153 22.35 0.50 -8.98
C GLU A 153 21.79 -0.92 -8.96
N PHE A 154 22.00 -1.65 -7.86
CA PHE A 154 21.44 -2.99 -7.69
C PHE A 154 19.91 -2.97 -7.67
N ILE A 155 19.29 -2.01 -6.96
CA ILE A 155 17.83 -1.83 -6.97
C ILE A 155 17.36 -1.56 -8.41
N ALA A 156 18.01 -0.62 -9.11
CA ALA A 156 17.69 -0.28 -10.48
C ALA A 156 17.84 -1.46 -11.46
N ASP A 157 18.85 -2.32 -11.29
CA ASP A 157 19.05 -3.54 -12.09
C ASP A 157 17.94 -4.56 -11.88
N THR A 158 17.50 -4.75 -10.64
CA THR A 158 16.40 -5.68 -10.32
C THR A 158 15.06 -5.19 -10.87
N VAL A 159 14.83 -3.87 -10.90
CA VAL A 159 13.67 -3.25 -11.57
C VAL A 159 13.72 -3.48 -13.08
N ARG A 160 14.86 -3.23 -13.73
CA ARG A 160 15.04 -3.49 -15.16
C ARG A 160 14.82 -4.97 -15.50
N THR A 161 15.33 -5.86 -14.66
CA THR A 161 15.11 -7.30 -14.79
C THR A 161 13.61 -7.62 -14.73
N ALA A 162 12.90 -7.11 -13.73
CA ALA A 162 11.45 -7.30 -13.57
C ALA A 162 10.64 -6.86 -14.79
N TYR A 163 11.01 -5.75 -15.45
CA TYR A 163 10.35 -5.32 -16.69
C TYR A 163 10.78 -6.09 -17.94
N SER A 164 11.97 -6.71 -17.94
CA SER A 164 12.49 -7.46 -19.09
C SER A 164 11.95 -8.88 -19.19
N VAL A 165 11.57 -9.48 -18.06
CA VAL A 165 11.00 -10.82 -18.02
C VAL A 165 9.59 -10.77 -18.60
N LYS A 166 9.30 -11.71 -19.50
CA LYS A 166 7.98 -11.96 -20.07
C LYS A 166 7.83 -13.44 -20.34
N LYS A 167 6.79 -14.06 -19.79
CA LYS A 167 6.47 -15.47 -20.01
C LYS A 167 5.05 -15.65 -20.53
N GLY A 168 4.92 -16.13 -21.77
CA GLY A 168 3.62 -16.22 -22.44
C GLY A 168 2.94 -14.85 -22.55
N ASN A 169 1.72 -14.72 -22.02
CA ASN A 169 0.99 -13.44 -21.91
C ASN A 169 1.30 -12.67 -20.61
N GLY A 170 2.23 -13.18 -19.80
CA GLY A 170 2.70 -12.56 -18.57
C GLY A 170 3.60 -11.35 -18.82
N GLU A 171 3.39 -10.30 -18.04
CA GLU A 171 4.24 -9.10 -18.02
C GLU A 171 4.04 -8.35 -16.71
N ILE A 172 5.13 -8.02 -16.01
CA ILE A 172 5.08 -7.04 -14.92
C ILE A 172 5.01 -5.62 -15.49
N ARG A 173 3.95 -4.89 -15.14
CA ARG A 173 3.61 -3.57 -15.73
C ARG A 173 3.86 -2.39 -14.78
N ARG A 174 4.07 -2.65 -13.48
CA ARG A 174 4.45 -1.64 -12.49
C ARG A 174 5.25 -2.29 -11.37
N VAL A 175 6.43 -1.73 -11.10
CA VAL A 175 7.32 -2.17 -10.04
C VAL A 175 7.46 -1.05 -9.01
N ASN A 176 6.88 -1.25 -7.83
CA ASN A 176 7.11 -0.39 -6.67
C ASN A 176 8.32 -0.91 -5.88
N ILE A 177 8.89 -0.04 -5.04
CA ILE A 177 10.05 -0.36 -4.20
C ILE A 177 9.68 -0.16 -2.73
N ASN A 178 10.04 -1.11 -1.88
CA ASN A 178 10.12 -0.92 -0.44
C ASN A 178 11.56 -1.21 0.00
N ALA A 179 12.31 -0.14 0.26
CA ALA A 179 13.72 -0.21 0.63
C ALA A 179 14.08 0.92 1.60
N ALA A 180 15.29 0.86 2.17
CA ALA A 180 15.78 1.89 3.07
C ALA A 180 15.90 3.27 2.38
N PRO A 181 15.92 4.38 3.14
CA PRO A 181 16.14 5.70 2.58
C PRO A 181 17.45 5.81 1.77
N LEU A 182 17.38 6.52 0.65
CA LEU A 182 18.54 6.84 -0.19
C LEU A 182 18.87 8.33 -0.10
N GLU A 183 20.04 8.68 -0.62
CA GLU A 183 20.35 10.06 -1.01
C GLU A 183 19.65 10.41 -2.32
N ILE A 184 19.53 11.71 -2.62
CA ILE A 184 18.85 12.22 -3.83
C ILE A 184 19.40 11.56 -5.11
N GLU A 185 20.73 11.44 -5.27
CA GLU A 185 21.31 10.77 -6.44
C GLU A 185 20.93 9.28 -6.52
N GLY A 186 20.86 8.60 -5.38
CA GLY A 186 20.40 7.22 -5.33
C GLY A 186 18.94 7.09 -5.77
N PHE A 187 18.08 7.98 -5.29
CA PHE A 187 16.70 8.06 -5.76
C PHE A 187 16.61 8.36 -7.27
N ARG A 188 17.46 9.25 -7.81
CA ARG A 188 17.53 9.51 -9.26
C ARG A 188 17.92 8.26 -10.05
N THR A 189 18.89 7.48 -9.57
CA THR A 189 19.29 6.21 -10.19
C THR A 189 18.11 5.23 -10.21
N VAL A 190 17.39 5.07 -9.10
CA VAL A 190 16.22 4.18 -9.02
C VAL A 190 15.06 4.67 -9.89
N LYS A 191 14.78 5.99 -9.89
CA LYS A 191 13.76 6.61 -10.77
C LYS A 191 14.02 6.31 -12.24
N LYS A 192 15.27 6.45 -12.70
CA LYS A 192 15.66 6.17 -14.10
C LYS A 192 15.40 4.72 -14.53
N ALA A 193 15.25 3.78 -13.58
CA ALA A 193 14.85 2.41 -13.90
C ALA A 193 13.34 2.24 -14.19
N GLY A 194 12.53 3.29 -14.00
CA GLY A 194 11.08 3.25 -14.25
C GLY A 194 10.29 2.64 -13.09
N ILE A 195 10.60 2.99 -11.85
CA ILE A 195 9.78 2.55 -10.72
C ILE A 195 8.40 3.23 -10.74
N GLY A 196 7.40 2.58 -10.13
CA GLY A 196 6.11 3.17 -9.82
C GLY A 196 6.20 4.01 -8.56
N THR A 197 6.01 3.37 -7.39
CA THR A 197 6.03 4.05 -6.09
C THR A 197 7.27 3.66 -5.28
N TYR A 198 7.94 4.64 -4.65
CA TYR A 198 8.94 4.36 -3.62
C TYR A 198 8.33 4.45 -2.22
N GLN A 199 8.48 3.40 -1.43
CA GLN A 199 7.83 3.26 -0.13
C GLN A 199 8.86 3.25 1.00
N VAL A 200 8.69 4.14 1.97
CA VAL A 200 9.41 4.16 3.24
C VAL A 200 8.38 4.26 4.36
N PHE A 201 8.27 3.22 5.18
CA PHE A 201 7.40 3.26 6.35
C PHE A 201 8.12 3.95 7.48
N GLN A 202 7.66 5.06 8.04
CA GLN A 202 8.28 5.68 9.21
C GLN A 202 8.40 4.70 10.40
N GLU A 203 7.61 3.62 10.42
CA GLU A 203 7.50 2.60 11.48
C GLU A 203 6.83 3.17 12.72
N THR A 204 7.41 4.19 13.33
CA THR A 204 6.78 4.95 14.41
C THR A 204 7.16 6.42 14.28
N TYR A 205 6.16 7.29 14.31
CA TYR A 205 6.36 8.74 14.29
C TYR A 205 6.79 9.29 15.65
N HIS A 206 6.67 8.50 16.73
CA HIS A 206 7.07 8.93 18.06
C HIS A 206 8.59 8.74 18.25
N ARG A 207 9.33 9.84 18.30
CA ARG A 207 10.81 9.85 18.30
C ARG A 207 11.43 9.00 19.41
N GLU A 208 10.91 9.07 20.64
CA GLU A 208 11.48 8.28 21.75
C GLU A 208 11.13 6.79 21.64
N ALA A 209 9.96 6.46 21.10
CA ALA A 209 9.62 5.06 20.78
C ALA A 209 10.53 4.54 19.66
N TYR A 210 10.78 5.35 18.63
CA TYR A 210 11.67 5.02 17.53
C TYR A 210 13.06 4.58 17.99
N LYS A 211 13.68 5.34 18.92
CA LYS A 211 14.99 5.00 19.51
C LYS A 211 14.99 3.65 20.23
N THR A 212 13.88 3.29 20.86
CA THR A 212 13.72 2.01 21.58
C THR A 212 13.76 0.81 20.62
N TYR A 213 13.25 0.96 19.40
CA TYR A 213 13.17 -0.13 18.43
C TYR A 213 14.36 -0.20 17.46
N HIS A 214 15.00 0.93 17.14
CA HIS A 214 16.04 1.03 16.12
C HIS A 214 17.43 1.19 16.73
N LEU A 215 17.97 0.08 17.26
CA LEU A 215 19.15 0.10 18.14
C LEU A 215 20.49 0.34 17.46
N ARG A 216 20.59 0.12 16.14
CA ARG A 216 21.84 0.21 15.37
C ARG A 216 21.58 0.35 13.88
N GLY A 217 22.53 0.95 13.18
CA GLY A 217 22.56 1.12 11.72
C GLY A 217 21.99 2.48 11.31
N LYS A 218 21.98 2.78 10.01
CA LYS A 218 21.47 4.07 9.50
C LYS A 218 20.00 4.31 9.85
N LYS A 219 19.22 3.23 9.98
CA LYS A 219 17.82 3.30 10.43
C LYS A 219 17.66 3.77 11.89
N ALA A 220 18.72 3.93 12.68
CA ALA A 220 18.61 4.55 14.00
C ALA A 220 18.38 6.08 13.92
N ASP A 221 18.74 6.70 12.79
CA ASP A 221 18.53 8.12 12.55
C ASP A 221 17.08 8.41 12.15
N PHE A 222 16.33 8.96 13.11
CA PHE A 222 14.92 9.29 12.93
C PHE A 222 14.71 10.37 11.86
N ASP A 223 15.53 11.43 11.86
CA ASP A 223 15.33 12.60 11.00
C ASP A 223 15.71 12.29 9.56
N TYR A 224 16.83 11.58 9.37
CA TYR A 224 17.22 11.06 8.07
C TYR A 224 16.12 10.19 7.44
N ARG A 225 15.42 9.42 8.27
CA ARG A 225 14.32 8.56 7.81
C ARG A 225 13.01 9.32 7.57
N LEU A 226 12.66 10.25 8.45
CA LEU A 226 11.44 11.05 8.33
C LEU A 226 11.44 11.85 7.03
N THR A 227 12.58 12.46 6.69
CA THR A 227 12.79 13.28 5.49
C THR A 227 13.18 12.46 4.25
N ALA A 228 13.06 11.14 4.29
CA ALA A 228 13.48 10.28 3.18
C ALA A 228 12.66 10.50 1.90
N LEU A 229 11.36 10.73 2.05
CA LEU A 229 10.46 10.88 0.91
C LEU A 229 10.47 12.31 0.36
N ASP A 230 10.88 13.30 1.14
CA ASP A 230 11.33 14.61 0.62
C ASP A 230 12.46 14.44 -0.38
N ARG A 231 13.54 13.72 0.00
CA ARG A 231 14.65 13.46 -0.91
C ARG A 231 14.22 12.66 -2.16
N ALA A 232 13.21 11.81 -2.04
CA ALA A 232 12.63 11.11 -3.18
C ALA A 232 11.89 12.08 -4.11
N GLN A 233 11.09 13.01 -3.58
CA GLN A 233 10.43 14.08 -4.34
C GLN A 233 11.43 15.02 -5.02
N GLU A 234 12.52 15.40 -4.33
CA GLU A 234 13.63 16.20 -4.89
C GLU A 234 14.40 15.47 -6.02
N ALA A 235 14.38 14.13 -6.01
CA ALA A 235 14.87 13.30 -7.10
C ALA A 235 13.83 13.15 -8.25
N GLY A 236 12.63 13.69 -8.05
CA GLY A 236 11.49 13.64 -8.95
C GLY A 236 10.66 12.36 -8.86
N ILE A 237 10.82 11.54 -7.81
CA ILE A 237 9.90 10.42 -7.55
C ILE A 237 8.64 11.01 -6.94
N ASP A 238 7.61 11.17 -7.77
CA ASP A 238 6.37 11.87 -7.46
C ASP A 238 5.27 10.97 -6.87
N ASP A 239 5.35 9.65 -7.12
CA ASP A 239 4.59 8.64 -6.40
C ASP A 239 5.41 8.09 -5.22
N VAL A 240 5.12 8.58 -4.00
CA VAL A 240 5.72 8.07 -2.76
C VAL A 240 4.70 7.34 -1.87
N GLY A 241 5.16 6.41 -1.04
CA GLY A 241 4.32 5.69 -0.10
C GLY A 241 4.84 5.76 1.34
N ILE A 242 4.00 6.25 2.24
CA ILE A 242 4.29 6.31 3.68
C ILE A 242 3.68 5.12 4.42
N GLY A 243 4.11 4.90 5.65
CA GLY A 243 3.45 3.92 6.51
C GLY A 243 3.93 3.93 7.95
N ALA A 244 3.14 3.33 8.84
CA ALA A 244 3.46 3.15 10.26
C ALA A 244 3.24 1.69 10.65
N LEU A 245 4.16 1.13 11.43
CA LEU A 245 4.08 -0.23 11.97
C LEU A 245 3.29 -0.18 13.28
N LEU A 246 1.99 -0.43 13.18
CA LEU A 246 1.06 -0.39 14.30
C LEU A 246 1.42 -1.49 15.32
N GLY A 247 1.60 -1.11 16.59
CA GLY A 247 2.15 -1.98 17.62
C GLY A 247 3.43 -1.48 18.26
N LEU A 248 4.10 -0.50 17.65
CA LEU A 248 5.32 0.12 18.20
C LEU A 248 5.01 1.25 19.19
N TYR A 249 3.92 1.98 18.98
CA TYR A 249 3.48 3.05 19.87
C TYR A 249 1.96 3.21 19.78
N ASP A 250 1.41 4.15 20.54
CA ASP A 250 -0.02 4.44 20.55
C ASP A 250 -0.54 4.70 19.13
N TRP A 251 -1.49 3.88 18.68
CA TRP A 251 -2.00 3.95 17.31
C TRP A 251 -2.62 5.30 16.97
N ARG A 252 -3.14 6.02 17.96
CA ARG A 252 -3.73 7.35 17.81
C ARG A 252 -2.67 8.35 17.36
N PHE A 253 -1.51 8.29 18.01
CA PHE A 253 -0.34 9.09 17.64
C PHE A 253 0.14 8.74 16.23
N GLU A 254 0.21 7.46 15.89
CA GLU A 254 0.67 7.01 14.57
C GLU A 254 -0.26 7.45 13.44
N VAL A 255 -1.59 7.41 13.65
CA VAL A 255 -2.57 7.94 12.69
C VAL A 255 -2.37 9.44 12.48
N MET A 256 -2.20 10.20 13.57
CA MET A 256 -1.92 11.64 13.50
C MET A 256 -0.60 11.92 12.75
N GLY A 257 0.45 11.12 12.99
CA GLY A 257 1.72 11.22 12.28
C GLY A 257 1.61 10.94 10.77
N LEU A 258 0.82 9.92 10.37
CA LEU A 258 0.54 9.64 8.95
C LEU A 258 -0.20 10.79 8.27
N VAL A 259 -1.18 11.38 8.96
CA VAL A 259 -1.91 12.56 8.47
C VAL A 259 -0.97 13.76 8.38
N ARG A 260 -0.18 14.07 9.43
CA ARG A 260 0.79 15.18 9.42
C ARG A 260 1.84 15.05 8.32
N HIS A 261 2.34 13.85 8.04
CA HIS A 261 3.28 13.59 6.94
C HIS A 261 2.61 13.78 5.57
N THR A 262 1.34 13.39 5.44
CA THR A 262 0.57 13.70 4.23
C THR A 262 0.49 15.22 4.01
N ASN A 263 0.15 15.97 5.06
CA ASN A 263 0.04 17.43 5.00
C ASN A 263 1.39 18.07 4.64
N HIS A 264 2.49 17.55 5.16
CA HIS A 264 3.83 17.99 4.82
C HIS A 264 4.13 17.85 3.33
N LEU A 265 3.89 16.67 2.77
CA LEU A 265 4.13 16.41 1.35
C LEU A 265 3.23 17.29 0.46
N GLU A 266 1.97 17.45 0.83
CA GLU A 266 1.03 18.34 0.12
C GLU A 266 1.48 19.81 0.19
N ALA A 267 2.01 20.27 1.33
CA ALA A 267 2.48 21.64 1.49
C ALA A 267 3.79 21.93 0.73
N CYS A 268 4.74 21.00 0.78
CA CYS A 268 6.06 21.16 0.18
C CYS A 268 6.08 20.89 -1.34
N TYR A 269 5.25 19.96 -1.82
CA TYR A 269 5.33 19.43 -3.19
C TYR A 269 3.99 19.43 -3.94
N ASN A 270 2.94 20.05 -3.39
CA ASN A 270 1.55 20.04 -3.90
C ASN A 270 0.94 18.65 -4.14
N VAL A 271 1.59 17.58 -3.66
CA VAL A 271 1.12 16.22 -3.79
C VAL A 271 1.41 15.43 -2.52
N GLY A 272 0.38 14.79 -1.97
CA GLY A 272 0.50 13.87 -0.85
C GLY A 272 1.07 12.51 -1.27
N PRO A 273 1.14 11.54 -0.34
CA PRO A 273 1.57 10.19 -0.68
C PRO A 273 0.55 9.50 -1.59
N HIS A 274 1.05 8.77 -2.58
CA HIS A 274 0.24 7.92 -3.45
C HIS A 274 -0.43 6.79 -2.64
N THR A 275 0.28 6.25 -1.64
CA THR A 275 -0.26 5.22 -0.74
C THR A 275 0.14 5.40 0.71
N ILE A 276 -0.76 5.01 1.62
CA ILE A 276 -0.47 4.74 3.03
C ILE A 276 -0.54 3.22 3.26
N SER A 277 0.47 2.70 3.96
CA SER A 277 0.49 1.35 4.52
C SER A 277 0.43 1.41 6.04
N PHE A 278 -0.34 0.52 6.66
CA PHE A 278 -0.51 0.46 8.12
C PHE A 278 -0.33 -0.97 8.64
N PRO A 279 0.80 -1.64 8.34
CA PRO A 279 1.03 -3.01 8.81
C PRO A 279 0.96 -3.08 10.34
N ARG A 280 0.32 -4.11 10.89
CA ARG A 280 0.49 -4.44 12.32
C ARG A 280 1.76 -5.25 12.55
N VAL A 281 2.37 -5.09 13.73
CA VAL A 281 3.40 -6.00 14.22
C VAL A 281 2.86 -7.43 14.16
N LYS A 282 3.68 -8.34 13.66
CA LYS A 282 3.41 -9.79 13.60
C LYS A 282 4.63 -10.53 14.13
N ASP A 283 4.41 -11.77 14.52
CA ASP A 283 5.48 -12.66 14.97
C ASP A 283 6.60 -12.72 13.93
N ALA A 284 7.83 -12.61 14.41
CA ALA A 284 9.04 -12.71 13.60
C ALA A 284 10.11 -13.47 14.39
N SER A 285 11.13 -13.99 13.69
CA SER A 285 12.25 -14.65 14.35
C SER A 285 12.94 -13.69 15.34
N MET A 286 13.04 -14.14 16.60
CA MET A 286 13.55 -13.36 17.73
C MET A 286 12.85 -12.01 17.99
N LEU A 287 11.54 -11.92 17.79
CA LEU A 287 10.75 -10.75 18.19
C LEU A 287 10.98 -10.43 19.68
N GLN A 288 11.44 -9.20 19.97
CA GLN A 288 11.75 -8.76 21.33
C GLN A 288 10.99 -7.47 21.64
N MET A 289 9.71 -7.61 22.00
CA MET A 289 8.87 -6.50 22.46
C MET A 289 7.69 -6.98 23.27
N GLY A 290 7.18 -6.12 24.15
CA GLY A 290 5.89 -6.32 24.81
C GLY A 290 4.72 -6.00 23.87
N SER A 291 3.52 -6.45 24.25
CA SER A 291 2.27 -6.24 23.51
C SER A 291 1.52 -4.97 23.89
N HIS A 292 2.12 -4.07 24.67
CA HIS A 292 1.45 -2.91 25.27
C HIS A 292 0.72 -2.02 24.25
N TYR A 293 1.31 -1.83 23.07
CA TYR A 293 0.75 -1.00 21.99
C TYR A 293 0.12 -1.80 20.86
N PHE A 294 -0.08 -3.12 21.03
CA PHE A 294 -0.69 -3.94 19.99
C PHE A 294 -2.13 -3.47 19.74
N VAL A 295 -2.47 -3.37 18.46
CA VAL A 295 -3.76 -2.81 18.02
C VAL A 295 -4.77 -3.94 17.85
N SER A 296 -5.92 -3.81 18.52
CA SER A 296 -7.04 -4.74 18.39
C SER A 296 -7.64 -4.72 16.97
N ASP A 297 -8.39 -5.75 16.59
CA ASP A 297 -9.07 -5.77 15.28
C ASP A 297 -10.12 -4.65 15.19
N GLN A 298 -10.79 -4.32 16.30
CA GLN A 298 -11.77 -3.24 16.38
C GLN A 298 -11.11 -1.87 16.15
N ASP A 299 -10.00 -1.60 16.83
CA ASP A 299 -9.24 -0.35 16.63
C ASP A 299 -8.65 -0.29 15.23
N PHE A 300 -8.17 -1.41 14.70
CA PHE A 300 -7.61 -1.44 13.36
C PHE A 300 -8.65 -1.14 12.27
N SER A 301 -9.86 -1.68 12.42
CA SER A 301 -11.02 -1.32 11.60
C SER A 301 -11.34 0.17 11.67
N ARG A 302 -11.26 0.75 12.87
CA ARG A 302 -11.46 2.18 13.09
C ARG A 302 -10.34 3.05 12.48
N ILE A 303 -9.08 2.64 12.58
CA ILE A 303 -7.92 3.30 11.95
C ILE A 303 -8.11 3.40 10.44
N VAL A 304 -8.49 2.31 9.78
CA VAL A 304 -8.70 2.28 8.33
C VAL A 304 -9.82 3.24 7.92
N ALA A 305 -10.93 3.26 8.67
CA ALA A 305 -12.04 4.16 8.42
C ALA A 305 -11.64 5.64 8.60
N ILE A 306 -10.98 5.96 9.73
CA ILE A 306 -10.51 7.32 10.03
C ILE A 306 -9.54 7.81 8.98
N LEU A 307 -8.54 7.02 8.61
CA LEU A 307 -7.58 7.41 7.57
C LEU A 307 -8.29 7.65 6.22
N ARG A 308 -9.30 6.84 5.85
CA ARG A 308 -10.00 7.01 4.56
C ARG A 308 -10.74 8.33 4.54
N LEU A 309 -11.37 8.69 5.66
CA LEU A 309 -12.01 9.97 5.80
C LEU A 309 -10.98 11.12 5.80
N ALA A 310 -9.86 10.94 6.49
CA ALA A 310 -8.83 11.96 6.60
C ALA A 310 -8.22 12.29 5.23
N VAL A 311 -7.71 11.28 4.51
CA VAL A 311 -7.02 11.38 3.20
C VAL A 311 -7.82 10.72 2.07
N PRO A 312 -8.86 11.37 1.51
CA PRO A 312 -9.82 10.71 0.62
C PRO A 312 -9.21 10.05 -0.62
N TYR A 313 -8.16 10.65 -1.20
CA TYR A 313 -7.59 10.23 -2.49
C TYR A 313 -6.36 9.34 -2.40
N THR A 314 -5.74 9.25 -1.22
CA THR A 314 -4.57 8.41 -0.99
C THR A 314 -4.97 6.93 -0.98
N GLY A 315 -4.25 6.12 -1.76
CA GLY A 315 -4.44 4.68 -1.77
C GLY A 315 -4.09 4.06 -0.41
N MET A 316 -4.77 3.00 -0.03
CA MET A 316 -4.50 2.26 1.20
C MET A 316 -4.12 0.83 0.89
N ILE A 317 -2.97 0.41 1.42
CA ILE A 317 -2.42 -0.93 1.23
C ILE A 317 -2.66 -1.76 2.49
N LEU A 318 -3.36 -2.88 2.33
CA LEU A 318 -3.48 -3.92 3.34
C LEU A 318 -2.74 -5.17 2.87
N THR A 319 -1.90 -5.74 3.73
CA THR A 319 -1.05 -6.89 3.37
C THR A 319 -1.56 -8.19 3.95
N ALA A 320 -1.01 -9.32 3.50
CA ALA A 320 -1.23 -10.69 3.99
C ALA A 320 -0.77 -10.90 5.45
N ARG A 321 -0.42 -9.83 6.16
CA ARG A 321 -0.24 -9.82 7.63
C ARG A 321 -1.55 -10.15 8.33
N GLU A 322 -2.68 -9.82 7.72
CA GLU A 322 -3.99 -9.93 8.36
C GLU A 322 -4.76 -11.16 7.88
N PRO A 323 -5.56 -11.79 8.76
CA PRO A 323 -6.36 -12.94 8.38
C PRO A 323 -7.47 -12.56 7.39
N ALA A 324 -7.87 -13.52 6.56
CA ALA A 324 -8.87 -13.33 5.49
C ALA A 324 -10.14 -12.61 5.96
N GLY A 325 -10.72 -13.03 7.09
CA GLY A 325 -11.94 -12.44 7.65
C GLY A 325 -11.80 -10.94 7.95
N LEU A 326 -10.68 -10.54 8.56
CA LEU A 326 -10.40 -9.14 8.84
C LEU A 326 -10.10 -8.36 7.55
N ARG A 327 -9.37 -8.96 6.59
CA ARG A 327 -9.14 -8.31 5.29
C ARG A 327 -10.46 -7.98 4.60
N ASN A 328 -11.42 -8.91 4.60
CA ASN A 328 -12.75 -8.71 4.01
C ASN A 328 -13.51 -7.54 4.64
N GLU A 329 -13.43 -7.40 5.96
CA GLU A 329 -14.02 -6.28 6.67
C GLU A 329 -13.37 -4.95 6.23
N LEU A 330 -12.03 -4.87 6.27
CA LEU A 330 -11.30 -3.61 6.02
C LEU A 330 -11.41 -3.11 4.57
N LEU A 331 -11.66 -4.03 3.61
CA LEU A 331 -11.97 -3.69 2.23
C LEU A 331 -13.26 -2.87 2.09
N GLN A 332 -14.16 -2.92 3.07
CA GLN A 332 -15.37 -2.11 3.06
C GLN A 332 -15.10 -0.65 3.41
N TYR A 333 -14.12 -0.37 4.27
CA TYR A 333 -13.96 0.95 4.90
C TYR A 333 -12.93 1.85 4.24
N GLY A 334 -11.85 1.31 3.67
CA GLY A 334 -10.80 2.20 3.14
C GLY A 334 -9.80 1.56 2.20
N VAL A 335 -9.53 0.26 2.35
CA VAL A 335 -8.47 -0.41 1.60
C VAL A 335 -8.74 -0.39 0.10
N SER A 336 -7.75 0.03 -0.69
CA SER A 336 -7.86 0.13 -2.15
C SER A 336 -6.93 -0.83 -2.88
N GLN A 337 -5.88 -1.30 -2.21
CA GLN A 337 -4.91 -2.24 -2.77
C GLN A 337 -4.58 -3.32 -1.75
N ILE A 338 -4.44 -4.55 -2.22
CA ILE A 338 -4.01 -5.67 -1.40
C ILE A 338 -3.02 -6.56 -2.14
N ASP A 339 -2.15 -7.23 -1.40
CA ASP A 339 -1.32 -8.30 -1.94
C ASP A 339 -2.12 -9.60 -2.11
N GLY A 340 -1.73 -10.45 -3.06
CA GLY A 340 -2.36 -11.76 -3.26
C GLY A 340 -1.40 -12.83 -3.70
N GLY A 341 -1.59 -14.06 -3.21
CA GLY A 341 -0.62 -15.14 -3.41
C GLY A 341 0.72 -14.87 -2.72
N THR A 342 0.72 -14.11 -1.62
CA THR A 342 1.93 -13.57 -1.01
C THR A 342 2.89 -14.67 -0.56
N LYS A 343 4.16 -14.53 -0.95
CA LYS A 343 5.30 -15.27 -0.42
C LYS A 343 6.36 -14.28 0.01
N ILE A 344 6.81 -14.39 1.26
CA ILE A 344 7.79 -13.46 1.86
C ILE A 344 9.15 -14.12 2.12
N GLU A 345 9.27 -15.41 1.80
CA GLU A 345 10.55 -16.12 1.75
C GLU A 345 11.26 -15.83 0.43
N LEU A 346 12.59 -15.77 0.45
CA LEU A 346 13.40 -15.56 -0.77
C LEU A 346 13.44 -16.82 -1.64
N GLY A 347 12.84 -16.75 -2.82
CA GLY A 347 12.64 -17.93 -3.67
C GLY A 347 11.29 -18.62 -3.40
N GLY A 348 10.38 -17.96 -2.68
CA GLY A 348 9.13 -18.55 -2.24
C GLY A 348 8.10 -18.79 -3.35
N TYR A 349 8.24 -18.14 -4.52
CA TYR A 349 7.28 -18.27 -5.62
C TYR A 349 7.55 -19.48 -6.53
N VAL A 350 8.81 -19.88 -6.71
CA VAL A 350 9.22 -21.03 -7.53
C VAL A 350 9.05 -22.35 -6.79
N THR A 351 9.06 -22.32 -5.45
CA THR A 351 8.95 -23.52 -4.61
C THR A 351 7.51 -24.06 -4.65
N LYS A 352 7.13 -24.72 -5.76
CA LYS A 352 5.79 -25.28 -6.01
C LYS A 352 5.39 -26.27 -4.91
N GLU A 353 4.21 -26.06 -4.33
CA GLU A 353 3.12 -26.97 -3.89
C GLU A 353 3.41 -28.31 -3.19
N LYS A 354 4.64 -28.83 -3.14
CA LYS A 354 4.98 -30.09 -2.47
C LYS A 354 5.15 -29.95 -0.96
N GLU A 355 5.14 -28.71 -0.45
CA GLU A 355 5.22 -28.42 0.99
C GLU A 355 3.98 -27.64 1.47
N LYS A 356 2.78 -28.05 1.02
CA LYS A 356 1.49 -27.54 1.55
C LYS A 356 1.27 -27.80 3.06
N GLU A 357 2.28 -28.31 3.78
CA GLU A 357 2.19 -28.77 5.17
C GLU A 357 3.39 -28.39 6.06
N LYS A 358 4.25 -27.45 5.65
CA LYS A 358 5.26 -26.92 6.59
C LYS A 358 4.81 -25.56 7.11
N ASP A 359 4.74 -25.46 8.44
CA ASP A 359 4.64 -24.18 9.15
C ASP A 359 5.61 -23.16 8.53
N GLN A 360 5.16 -21.91 8.40
CA GLN A 360 5.98 -20.83 7.88
C GLN A 360 7.28 -20.72 8.68
N ASP A 361 8.42 -20.93 8.03
CA ASP A 361 9.72 -20.84 8.68
C ASP A 361 10.09 -19.36 8.89
N LEU A 362 9.91 -18.89 10.13
CA LEU A 362 10.24 -17.52 10.52
C LEU A 362 11.73 -17.19 10.35
N ASN A 363 12.61 -18.18 10.23
CA ASN A 363 14.03 -17.97 9.94
C ASN A 363 14.31 -17.74 8.43
N ARG A 364 13.29 -17.91 7.58
CA ARG A 364 13.37 -17.69 6.12
C ARG A 364 12.51 -16.52 5.65
N GLY A 365 11.38 -16.27 6.32
CA GLY A 365 10.52 -15.10 6.11
C GLY A 365 10.92 -13.87 6.97
N GLN A 366 10.29 -12.72 6.72
CA GLN A 366 10.50 -11.51 7.54
C GLN A 366 9.64 -11.52 8.82
N PHE A 367 8.43 -12.05 8.73
CA PHE A 367 7.40 -12.12 9.77
C PHE A 367 6.40 -13.25 9.41
N ARG A 368 5.41 -13.54 10.24
CA ARG A 368 4.33 -14.49 9.92
C ARG A 368 3.23 -13.83 9.08
N ILE A 369 2.89 -14.40 7.93
CA ILE A 369 1.68 -14.03 7.18
C ILE A 369 0.47 -14.79 7.75
N ASN A 370 -0.70 -14.17 7.72
CA ASN A 370 -1.97 -14.78 8.18
C ASN A 370 -2.98 -14.96 7.04
N ASP A 371 -2.56 -14.73 5.79
CA ASP A 371 -3.31 -15.08 4.60
C ASP A 371 -2.35 -15.58 3.51
N ASP A 372 -2.25 -16.90 3.39
CA ASP A 372 -1.36 -17.61 2.48
C ASP A 372 -2.08 -18.14 1.22
N ARG A 373 -3.34 -17.75 1.04
CA ARG A 373 -4.18 -18.13 -0.11
C ARG A 373 -3.55 -17.70 -1.41
N SER A 374 -3.77 -18.50 -2.45
CA SER A 374 -3.36 -18.19 -3.81
C SER A 374 -4.04 -16.91 -4.32
N LEU A 375 -3.46 -16.32 -5.37
CA LEU A 375 -4.08 -15.18 -6.06
C LEU A 375 -5.50 -15.51 -6.53
N ASN A 376 -5.73 -16.73 -7.03
CA ASN A 376 -7.04 -17.14 -7.51
C ASN A 376 -8.09 -17.22 -6.39
N GLU A 377 -7.74 -17.77 -5.23
CA GLU A 377 -8.65 -17.85 -4.08
C GLU A 377 -9.05 -16.46 -3.57
N ILE A 378 -8.11 -15.51 -3.58
CA ILE A 378 -8.40 -14.11 -3.23
C ILE A 378 -9.33 -13.49 -4.28
N ILE A 379 -9.10 -13.76 -5.57
CA ILE A 379 -9.99 -13.28 -6.64
C ILE A 379 -11.39 -13.88 -6.50
N ASP A 380 -11.52 -15.18 -6.24
CA ASP A 380 -12.82 -15.84 -6.01
C ASP A 380 -13.59 -15.17 -4.86
N GLU A 381 -12.91 -14.87 -3.75
CA GLU A 381 -13.53 -14.19 -2.61
C GLU A 381 -13.97 -12.75 -2.93
N LEU A 382 -13.14 -11.98 -3.64
CA LEU A 382 -13.48 -10.63 -4.08
C LEU A 382 -14.69 -10.65 -5.02
N LEU A 383 -14.73 -11.58 -5.97
CA LEU A 383 -15.84 -11.75 -6.90
C LEU A 383 -17.13 -12.14 -6.18
N ALA A 384 -17.06 -13.03 -5.18
CA ALA A 384 -18.21 -13.42 -4.35
C ALA A 384 -18.80 -12.24 -3.56
N GLN A 385 -17.97 -11.25 -3.21
CA GLN A 385 -18.40 -9.99 -2.58
C GLN A 385 -18.86 -8.93 -3.59
N GLY A 386 -18.87 -9.23 -4.89
CA GLY A 386 -19.20 -8.27 -5.95
C GLY A 386 -18.15 -7.16 -6.13
N MET A 387 -16.94 -7.37 -5.63
CA MET A 387 -15.80 -6.48 -5.87
C MET A 387 -15.19 -6.74 -7.23
N LEU A 388 -14.47 -5.75 -7.75
CA LEU A 388 -13.82 -5.80 -9.06
C LEU A 388 -12.28 -5.85 -8.86
N PRO A 389 -11.68 -7.06 -8.85
CA PRO A 389 -10.22 -7.20 -8.85
C PRO A 389 -9.60 -6.48 -10.05
N SER A 390 -8.45 -5.86 -9.85
CA SER A 390 -7.77 -5.09 -10.89
C SER A 390 -6.26 -5.23 -10.82
N PHE A 391 -5.66 -5.34 -12.00
CA PHE A 391 -4.21 -5.28 -12.20
C PHE A 391 -3.79 -4.00 -12.94
N CYS A 392 -4.66 -2.99 -12.94
CA CYS A 392 -4.50 -1.77 -13.73
C CYS A 392 -3.18 -1.05 -13.44
N THR A 393 -2.48 -0.65 -14.50
CA THR A 393 -1.26 0.18 -14.48
C THR A 393 -1.35 1.37 -15.42
N ALA A 394 -2.56 1.70 -15.91
CA ALA A 394 -2.79 2.74 -16.92
C ALA A 394 -2.23 4.12 -16.53
N CYS A 395 -2.39 4.53 -15.26
CA CYS A 395 -1.84 5.80 -14.80
C CYS A 395 -0.32 5.87 -14.98
N TYR A 396 0.39 4.77 -14.73
CA TYR A 396 1.83 4.68 -14.95
C TYR A 396 2.17 4.75 -16.44
N ARG A 397 1.46 4.01 -17.31
CA ARG A 397 1.65 4.02 -18.77
C ARG A 397 1.44 5.41 -19.40
N LEU A 398 0.51 6.18 -18.85
CA LEU A 398 0.09 7.48 -19.37
C LEU A 398 0.79 8.67 -18.69
N GLY A 399 1.76 8.42 -17.80
CA GLY A 399 2.45 9.48 -17.05
C GLY A 399 1.53 10.28 -16.10
N ARG A 400 0.42 9.67 -15.67
CA ARG A 400 -0.49 10.22 -14.65
C ARG A 400 0.07 9.85 -13.26
N THR A 401 1.17 10.48 -12.88
CA THR A 401 1.85 10.33 -11.57
C THR A 401 1.85 11.66 -10.83
N GLY A 402 2.11 11.66 -9.52
CA GLY A 402 2.23 12.92 -8.76
C GLY A 402 1.01 13.83 -8.84
N GLU A 403 1.23 15.13 -9.06
CA GLU A 403 0.16 16.13 -9.20
C GLU A 403 -0.83 15.78 -10.32
N HIS A 404 -0.35 15.28 -11.47
CA HIS A 404 -1.24 14.90 -12.58
C HIS A 404 -2.22 13.81 -12.15
N PHE A 405 -1.78 12.82 -11.36
CA PHE A 405 -2.68 11.80 -10.80
C PHE A 405 -3.79 12.44 -9.94
N MET A 406 -3.43 13.44 -9.13
CA MET A 406 -4.36 14.14 -8.26
C MET A 406 -5.37 15.00 -9.04
N GLU A 407 -4.97 15.61 -10.15
CA GLU A 407 -5.89 16.35 -11.05
C GLU A 407 -7.00 15.46 -11.62
N PHE A 408 -6.71 14.20 -11.95
CA PHE A 408 -7.73 13.24 -12.36
C PHE A 408 -8.53 12.69 -11.17
N SER A 409 -7.90 12.58 -10.01
CA SER A 409 -8.52 11.96 -8.83
C SER A 409 -9.53 12.87 -8.16
N VAL A 410 -9.17 14.13 -7.97
CA VAL A 410 -9.93 15.11 -7.18
C VAL A 410 -11.34 15.39 -7.74
N PRO A 411 -11.52 15.64 -9.05
CA PRO A 411 -12.84 15.92 -9.61
C PRO A 411 -13.75 14.68 -9.70
N GLY A 412 -13.31 13.51 -9.20
CA GLY A 412 -14.05 12.26 -9.27
C GLY A 412 -13.93 11.55 -10.63
N PHE A 413 -12.94 11.89 -11.45
CA PHE A 413 -12.71 11.19 -12.71
C PHE A 413 -12.14 9.78 -12.53
N ILE A 414 -11.65 9.40 -11.34
CA ILE A 414 -11.22 8.02 -11.04
C ILE A 414 -12.26 7.00 -11.49
N LYS A 415 -13.55 7.21 -11.22
CA LYS A 415 -14.58 6.23 -11.64
C LYS A 415 -14.71 6.10 -13.16
N ARG A 416 -14.49 7.19 -13.91
CA ARG A 416 -14.62 7.19 -15.36
C ARG A 416 -13.52 6.42 -16.05
N PHE A 417 -12.30 6.42 -15.50
CA PHE A 417 -11.14 5.76 -16.12
C PHE A 417 -10.77 4.44 -15.44
N CYS A 418 -10.82 4.39 -14.12
CA CYS A 418 -10.31 3.24 -13.38
C CYS A 418 -11.26 2.05 -13.37
N THR A 419 -12.58 2.23 -13.45
CA THR A 419 -13.52 1.10 -13.57
C THR A 419 -13.38 0.40 -14.93
N PRO A 420 -13.37 1.11 -16.08
CA PRO A 420 -13.05 0.50 -17.38
C PRO A 420 -11.72 -0.25 -17.39
N ASN A 421 -10.65 0.37 -16.89
CA ASN A 421 -9.34 -0.29 -16.82
C ASN A 421 -9.34 -1.52 -15.91
N ALA A 422 -10.09 -1.49 -14.79
CA ALA A 422 -10.25 -2.65 -13.94
C ALA A 422 -10.96 -3.81 -14.64
N ILE A 423 -12.04 -3.52 -15.37
CA ILE A 423 -12.74 -4.51 -16.20
C ILE A 423 -11.79 -5.14 -17.22
N LEU A 424 -10.99 -4.34 -17.93
CA LEU A 424 -10.05 -4.86 -18.93
C LEU A 424 -8.98 -5.74 -18.31
N THR A 425 -8.37 -5.31 -17.20
CA THR A 425 -7.34 -6.13 -16.53
C THR A 425 -7.90 -7.40 -15.90
N LEU A 426 -9.15 -7.38 -15.41
CA LEU A 426 -9.82 -8.60 -14.97
C LEU A 426 -10.11 -9.50 -16.16
N ALA A 427 -10.62 -8.98 -17.28
CA ALA A 427 -10.86 -9.74 -18.49
C ALA A 427 -9.59 -10.46 -18.98
N GLU A 428 -8.44 -9.80 -18.98
CA GLU A 428 -7.14 -10.43 -19.26
C GLU A 428 -6.87 -11.59 -18.28
N TYR A 429 -7.06 -11.36 -16.97
CA TYR A 429 -6.86 -12.41 -15.99
C TYR A 429 -7.75 -13.63 -16.22
N LEU A 430 -9.03 -13.41 -16.54
CA LEU A 430 -10.01 -14.47 -16.78
C LEU A 430 -9.71 -15.28 -18.04
N VAL A 431 -9.12 -14.66 -19.07
CA VAL A 431 -8.76 -15.34 -20.32
C VAL A 431 -7.46 -16.14 -20.16
N ASP A 432 -6.48 -15.60 -19.44
CA ASP A 432 -5.13 -16.14 -19.43
C ASP A 432 -4.85 -17.11 -18.26
N TYR A 433 -5.44 -16.89 -17.08
CA TYR A 433 -5.00 -17.56 -15.85
C TYR A 433 -6.14 -18.20 -15.03
N ALA A 434 -7.36 -17.68 -15.12
CA ALA A 434 -8.44 -18.12 -14.23
C ALA A 434 -8.94 -19.54 -14.56
N PRO A 435 -9.15 -20.40 -13.54
CA PRO A 435 -9.92 -21.63 -13.69
C PRO A 435 -11.35 -21.36 -14.16
N GLY A 436 -11.98 -22.33 -14.83
CA GLY A 436 -13.30 -22.15 -15.45
C GLY A 436 -14.41 -21.63 -14.52
N LYS A 437 -14.41 -22.02 -13.24
CA LYS A 437 -15.37 -21.52 -12.23
C LYS A 437 -15.13 -20.03 -11.94
N THR A 438 -13.89 -19.66 -11.64
CA THR A 438 -13.49 -18.27 -11.39
C THR A 438 -13.77 -17.39 -12.62
N ALA A 439 -13.46 -17.90 -13.82
CA ALA A 439 -13.77 -17.23 -15.08
C ALA A 439 -15.27 -16.91 -15.21
N ALA A 440 -16.15 -17.88 -14.93
CA ALA A 440 -17.59 -17.70 -15.01
C ALA A 440 -18.11 -16.62 -14.04
N GLU A 441 -17.67 -16.62 -12.78
CA GLU A 441 -18.06 -15.58 -11.82
C GLU A 441 -17.46 -14.21 -12.17
N GLY A 442 -16.22 -14.19 -12.65
CA GLY A 442 -15.56 -12.96 -13.10
C GLY A 442 -16.31 -12.27 -14.23
N TRP A 443 -16.80 -13.03 -15.22
CA TRP A 443 -17.58 -12.47 -16.31
C TRP A 443 -18.93 -11.89 -15.85
N LYS A 444 -19.60 -12.50 -14.86
CA LYS A 444 -20.82 -11.94 -14.26
C LYS A 444 -20.55 -10.61 -13.57
N VAL A 445 -19.44 -10.51 -12.83
CA VAL A 445 -19.03 -9.26 -12.18
C VAL A 445 -18.68 -8.20 -13.23
N ILE A 446 -17.97 -8.56 -14.30
CA ILE A 446 -17.69 -7.65 -15.43
C ILE A 446 -19.00 -7.13 -16.02
N GLU A 447 -19.96 -8.01 -16.33
CA GLU A 447 -21.25 -7.63 -16.89
C GLU A 447 -22.02 -6.67 -15.99
N LYS A 448 -22.07 -6.95 -14.67
CA LYS A 448 -22.69 -6.05 -13.69
C LYS A 448 -22.05 -4.66 -13.71
N ASN A 449 -20.72 -4.58 -13.70
CA ASN A 449 -20.01 -3.29 -13.71
C ASN A 449 -20.15 -2.58 -15.07
N MET A 450 -20.21 -3.31 -16.19
CA MET A 450 -20.47 -2.75 -17.52
C MET A 450 -21.83 -2.04 -17.57
N ASN A 451 -22.85 -2.57 -16.88
CA ASN A 451 -24.19 -1.97 -16.81
C ASN A 451 -24.23 -0.64 -16.05
N GLU A 452 -23.22 -0.35 -15.21
CA GLU A 452 -23.08 0.92 -14.49
C GLU A 452 -22.31 1.98 -15.30
N LEU A 453 -21.65 1.58 -16.40
CA LEU A 453 -20.95 2.51 -17.29
C LEU A 453 -21.95 3.25 -18.19
N ASN A 454 -21.60 4.50 -18.55
CA ASN A 454 -22.31 5.21 -19.61
C ASN A 454 -22.16 4.49 -20.96
N GLU A 455 -23.10 4.72 -21.88
CA GLU A 455 -23.21 3.99 -23.14
C GLU A 455 -21.94 4.05 -24.00
N HIS A 456 -21.34 5.23 -24.12
CA HIS A 456 -20.13 5.43 -24.93
C HIS A 456 -18.95 4.62 -24.37
N VAL A 457 -18.66 4.75 -23.07
CA VAL A 457 -17.56 4.00 -22.42
C VAL A 457 -17.85 2.50 -22.43
N ARG A 458 -19.10 2.08 -22.22
CA ARG A 458 -19.50 0.66 -22.30
C ARG A 458 -19.19 0.06 -23.67
N LYS A 459 -19.50 0.77 -24.76
CA LYS A 459 -19.19 0.34 -26.12
C LYS A 459 -17.68 0.15 -26.31
N GLU A 460 -16.89 1.14 -25.91
CA GLU A 460 -15.43 1.06 -26.03
C GLU A 460 -14.81 -0.07 -25.19
N VAL A 461 -15.30 -0.29 -23.97
CA VAL A 461 -14.84 -1.42 -23.14
C VAL A 461 -15.20 -2.74 -23.82
N GLY A 462 -16.41 -2.87 -24.37
CA GLY A 462 -16.84 -4.06 -25.09
C GLY A 462 -15.94 -4.40 -26.29
N GLU A 463 -15.59 -3.40 -27.09
CA GLU A 463 -14.66 -3.55 -28.21
C GLU A 463 -13.27 -3.99 -27.76
N ARG A 464 -12.74 -3.39 -26.68
CA ARG A 464 -11.45 -3.80 -26.09
C ARG A 464 -11.51 -5.22 -25.49
N ILE A 465 -12.62 -5.65 -24.88
CA ILE A 465 -12.81 -7.03 -24.40
C ILE A 465 -12.78 -8.04 -25.56
N ILE A 466 -13.39 -7.71 -26.70
CA ILE A 466 -13.35 -8.58 -27.90
C ILE A 466 -11.89 -8.75 -28.35
N ARG A 467 -11.12 -7.65 -28.40
CA ARG A 467 -9.69 -7.68 -28.73
C ARG A 467 -8.86 -8.49 -27.73
N ILE A 468 -9.16 -8.39 -26.43
CA ILE A 468 -8.53 -9.23 -25.40
C ILE A 468 -8.80 -10.72 -25.64
N ARG A 469 -10.05 -11.10 -25.92
CA ARG A 469 -10.38 -12.49 -26.28
C ARG A 469 -9.68 -12.95 -27.57
N GLY A 470 -9.40 -12.01 -28.48
CA GLY A 470 -8.63 -12.24 -29.71
C GLY A 470 -7.11 -12.29 -29.52
N GLY A 471 -6.59 -12.09 -28.29
CA GLY A 471 -5.16 -12.22 -27.97
C GLY A 471 -4.42 -10.91 -27.70
N GLU A 472 -5.07 -9.75 -27.87
CA GLU A 472 -4.43 -8.46 -27.55
C GLU A 472 -4.37 -8.22 -26.03
N ARG A 473 -3.31 -7.57 -25.55
CA ARG A 473 -3.08 -7.35 -24.11
C ARG A 473 -2.64 -5.90 -23.85
N ASP A 474 -2.74 -5.51 -22.59
CA ASP A 474 -2.42 -4.18 -22.06
C ASP A 474 -3.22 -3.05 -22.71
N LEU A 475 -4.54 -3.26 -22.85
CA LEU A 475 -5.47 -2.22 -23.32
C LEU A 475 -5.94 -1.36 -22.14
N TYR A 476 -5.88 -0.04 -22.30
CA TYR A 476 -6.26 0.91 -21.26
C TYR A 476 -6.87 2.22 -21.80
N PHE A 477 -7.38 3.02 -20.85
CA PHE A 477 -7.97 4.37 -20.99
C PHE A 477 -7.17 5.45 -20.26
#